data_AF-A0ABD5Z1K6-F1
#
_entry.id   AF-A0ABD5Z1K6-F1
#
_cell.length_a   1.000
_cell.length_b   1.000
_cell.length_c   1.000
_cell.angle_alpha   90.00
_cell.angle_beta   90.00
_cell.angle_gamma   90.00
#
_symmetry.space_group_name_H-M   'P 1'
#
loop_
_entity.id
_entity.type
_entity.pdbx_description
1 polymer ?
#
loop_
_entity_poly.entity_id
_entity_poly.type
_entity_poly.pdbx_seq_one_letter_code
_entity_poly.pdbx_strand_id
1 'polypeptide(L)'
;MTTRPTNALTDALESASNALDFGADEDDYASLVDRTFEAVVDAVGHDACLYADVNRQFVAGRPSEAYDVATRPDLVVDDDETEVVVTVADHATLVDRDVVVSRLEGLAETGARRVLVVPDDRSTLHDARNLADAVDGEVTVSTPEEVVEHLGE
;
A
#
# COMPACT_ATOMS: atom_id res chain seq x y z
N MET A 1 9.89 24.72 -16.58
CA MET A 1 8.49 24.96 -16.22
C MET A 1 7.74 23.67 -16.48
N THR A 2 7.67 22.82 -15.46
CA THR A 2 7.11 21.47 -15.55
C THR A 2 5.70 21.55 -15.00
N THR A 3 4.70 21.47 -15.87
CA THR A 3 3.29 21.40 -15.50
C THR A 3 3.04 20.08 -14.78
N ARG A 4 2.81 20.13 -13.47
CA ARG A 4 2.38 18.97 -12.68
C ARG A 4 1.00 18.48 -13.15
N PRO A 5 0.78 17.16 -13.25
CA PRO A 5 -0.47 16.59 -13.71
C PRO A 5 -1.49 16.49 -12.57
N THR A 6 -1.95 17.62 -12.03
CA THR A 6 -2.91 17.63 -10.91
C THR A 6 -4.29 17.07 -11.29
N ASN A 7 -4.67 17.13 -12.58
CA ASN A 7 -5.96 16.59 -13.05
C ASN A 7 -5.95 15.10 -13.40
N ALA A 8 -4.79 14.46 -13.55
CA ALA A 8 -4.74 13.03 -13.91
C ALA A 8 -4.94 12.13 -12.68
N LEU A 9 -4.52 12.61 -11.50
CA LEU A 9 -4.70 11.88 -10.26
C LEU A 9 -6.18 11.80 -9.89
N THR A 10 -6.90 12.93 -9.88
CA THR A 10 -8.33 12.98 -9.51
C THR A 10 -9.23 12.16 -10.43
N ASP A 11 -8.99 12.19 -11.75
CA ASP A 11 -9.78 11.41 -12.73
C ASP A 11 -9.48 9.91 -12.63
N ALA A 12 -8.22 9.55 -12.35
CA ALA A 12 -7.85 8.16 -12.08
C ALA A 12 -8.35 7.67 -10.70
N LEU A 13 -8.47 8.57 -9.72
CA LEU A 13 -9.05 8.30 -8.40
C LEU A 13 -10.55 8.04 -8.49
N GLU A 14 -11.30 8.89 -9.19
CA GLU A 14 -12.72 8.65 -9.48
C GLU A 14 -12.91 7.36 -10.28
N SER A 15 -12.06 7.08 -11.27
CA SER A 15 -12.18 5.86 -12.08
C SER A 15 -11.79 4.60 -11.32
N ALA A 16 -10.85 4.66 -10.36
CA ALA A 16 -10.48 3.55 -9.49
C ALA A 16 -11.59 3.29 -8.47
N SER A 17 -12.13 4.32 -7.83
CA SER A 17 -13.24 4.23 -6.87
C SER A 17 -14.50 3.64 -7.52
N ASN A 18 -14.81 4.02 -8.76
CA ASN A 18 -15.97 3.49 -9.49
C ASN A 18 -15.76 2.04 -10.00
N ALA A 19 -14.52 1.56 -10.05
CA ALA A 19 -14.18 0.17 -10.38
C ALA A 19 -14.20 -0.76 -9.15
N LEU A 20 -14.34 -0.21 -7.94
CA LEU A 20 -14.27 -0.93 -6.67
C LEU A 20 -15.65 -1.20 -6.05
N ASP A 21 -16.76 -0.89 -6.75
CA ASP A 21 -18.13 -1.32 -6.38
C ASP A 21 -18.33 -2.83 -6.65
N PHE A 22 -17.58 -3.65 -5.94
CA PHE A 22 -17.87 -5.08 -5.78
C PHE A 22 -18.40 -5.24 -4.38
N GLY A 23 -19.66 -5.70 -4.25
CA GLY A 23 -20.29 -5.95 -2.96
C GLY A 23 -19.37 -6.77 -2.07
N ALA A 24 -18.77 -6.11 -1.09
CA ALA A 24 -17.72 -6.67 -0.26
C ALA A 24 -18.22 -6.69 1.19
N ASP A 25 -18.08 -7.85 1.82
CA ASP A 25 -18.04 -7.92 3.27
C ASP A 25 -16.91 -6.99 3.75
N GLU A 26 -17.13 -6.22 4.82
CA GLU A 26 -16.23 -5.16 5.31
C GLU A 26 -14.81 -5.66 5.71
N ASP A 27 -14.61 -6.98 5.70
CA ASP A 27 -13.38 -7.69 6.03
C ASP A 27 -12.66 -8.30 4.80
N ASP A 28 -13.15 -8.10 3.57
CA ASP A 28 -12.47 -8.64 2.37
C ASP A 28 -11.23 -7.80 1.99
N TYR A 29 -10.21 -8.48 1.45
CA TYR A 29 -8.95 -7.89 1.00
C TYR A 29 -9.16 -6.66 0.12
N ALA A 30 -10.12 -6.71 -0.81
CA ALA A 30 -10.39 -5.59 -1.72
C ALA A 30 -10.85 -4.32 -0.99
N SER A 31 -11.74 -4.45 0.00
CA SER A 31 -12.20 -3.33 0.83
C SER A 31 -11.12 -2.78 1.74
N LEU A 32 -10.18 -3.62 2.17
CA LEU A 32 -9.03 -3.16 2.95
C LEU A 32 -8.06 -2.34 2.08
N VAL A 33 -7.78 -2.80 0.86
CA VAL A 33 -6.96 -2.05 -0.11
C VAL A 33 -7.62 -0.72 -0.45
N ASP A 34 -8.93 -0.70 -0.71
CA ASP A 34 -9.69 0.51 -1.03
C ASP A 34 -9.62 1.54 0.10
N ARG A 35 -9.96 1.15 1.34
CA ARG A 35 -9.85 2.05 2.50
C ARG A 35 -8.43 2.59 2.71
N THR A 36 -7.42 1.73 2.53
CA THR A 36 -6.02 2.14 2.65
C THR A 36 -5.66 3.16 1.57
N PHE A 37 -6.10 2.92 0.34
CA PHE A 37 -5.90 3.83 -0.77
C PHE A 37 -6.58 5.18 -0.53
N GLU A 38 -7.86 5.20 -0.13
CA GLU A 38 -8.59 6.43 0.19
C GLU A 38 -7.88 7.25 1.28
N ALA A 39 -7.46 6.59 2.37
CA ALA A 39 -6.75 7.24 3.47
C ALA A 39 -5.40 7.84 3.01
N VAL A 40 -4.63 7.07 2.23
CA VAL A 40 -3.36 7.52 1.65
C VAL A 40 -3.58 8.71 0.72
N VAL A 41 -4.58 8.67 -0.15
CA VAL A 41 -4.89 9.74 -1.11
C VAL A 41 -5.24 11.05 -0.41
N ASP A 42 -6.04 10.99 0.66
CA ASP A 42 -6.43 12.18 1.42
C ASP A 42 -5.23 12.82 2.13
N ALA A 43 -4.28 11.98 2.60
CA ALA A 43 -3.10 12.43 3.32
C ALA A 43 -1.95 12.92 2.42
N VAL A 44 -1.79 12.32 1.24
CA VAL A 44 -0.66 12.62 0.34
C VAL A 44 -0.90 13.96 -0.36
N GLY A 45 -0.02 14.93 -0.11
CA GLY A 45 -0.09 16.24 -0.74
C GLY A 45 0.00 16.17 -2.27
N HIS A 46 -0.50 17.20 -2.97
CA HIS A 46 -0.52 17.29 -4.45
C HIS A 46 0.86 17.21 -5.15
N ASP A 47 1.94 17.14 -4.38
CA ASP A 47 3.32 17.12 -4.82
C ASP A 47 3.86 15.67 -4.97
N ALA A 48 3.31 14.71 -4.24
CA ALA A 48 3.76 13.33 -4.19
C ALA A 48 3.07 12.44 -5.24
N CYS A 49 3.78 11.39 -5.65
CA CYS A 49 3.29 10.43 -6.63
C CYS A 49 2.75 9.19 -5.91
N LEU A 50 1.47 8.87 -6.14
CA LEU A 50 0.84 7.67 -5.63
C LEU A 50 0.70 6.64 -6.75
N TYR A 51 1.14 5.42 -6.46
CA TYR A 51 1.04 4.26 -7.32
C TYR A 51 0.22 3.20 -6.59
N ALA A 52 -0.82 2.70 -7.23
CA ALA A 52 -1.64 1.63 -6.66
C ALA A 52 -1.68 0.44 -7.62
N ASP A 53 -1.43 -0.77 -7.12
CA ASP A 53 -1.63 -2.02 -7.86
C ASP A 53 -3.10 -2.46 -7.72
N VAL A 54 -4.03 -1.58 -8.09
CA VAL A 54 -5.46 -1.95 -8.17
C VAL A 54 -5.63 -2.75 -9.46
N ASN A 55 -5.90 -4.05 -9.37
CA ASN A 55 -5.97 -4.94 -10.56
C ASN A 55 -4.69 -4.98 -11.43
N ARG A 56 -3.50 -4.81 -10.85
CA ARG A 56 -2.22 -4.72 -11.59
C ARG A 56 -2.10 -3.52 -12.54
N GLN A 57 -2.92 -2.48 -12.35
CA GLN A 57 -2.89 -1.27 -13.16
C GLN A 57 -2.40 -0.10 -12.30
N PHE A 58 -1.14 0.29 -12.53
CA PHE A 58 -0.54 1.45 -11.90
C PHE A 58 -1.28 2.72 -12.31
N VAL A 59 -2.03 3.30 -11.37
CA VAL A 59 -2.44 4.69 -11.48
C VAL A 59 -1.18 5.55 -11.32
N ALA A 60 -0.86 6.35 -12.33
CA ALA A 60 0.07 7.48 -12.29
C ALA A 60 1.62 7.27 -12.38
N GLY A 61 2.19 6.29 -13.10
CA GLY A 61 3.47 6.55 -13.83
C GLY A 61 4.85 6.16 -13.23
N ARG A 62 4.98 5.21 -12.30
CA ARG A 62 6.24 4.51 -12.01
C ARG A 62 6.18 3.22 -12.83
N PRO A 63 7.22 2.93 -13.61
CA PRO A 63 7.22 1.73 -14.42
C PRO A 63 7.16 0.52 -13.48
N SER A 64 6.25 -0.38 -13.80
CA SER A 64 6.10 -1.73 -13.26
C SER A 64 7.38 -2.60 -13.27
N GLU A 65 8.49 -2.03 -13.74
CA GLU A 65 9.83 -2.59 -13.89
C GLU A 65 10.67 -2.46 -12.60
N ALA A 66 10.30 -1.58 -11.66
CA ALA A 66 11.03 -1.41 -10.41
C ALA A 66 10.77 -2.52 -9.37
N TYR A 67 9.67 -3.26 -9.54
CA TYR A 67 9.24 -4.29 -8.60
C TYR A 67 8.91 -5.59 -9.33
N ASP A 68 9.48 -6.70 -8.88
CA ASP A 68 9.11 -8.03 -9.35
C ASP A 68 7.62 -8.29 -9.15
N VAL A 69 6.98 -9.00 -10.09
CA VAL A 69 5.53 -9.29 -10.01
C VAL A 69 5.18 -10.06 -8.73
N ALA A 70 6.12 -10.84 -8.20
CA ALA A 70 5.95 -11.60 -6.96
C ALA A 70 6.09 -10.75 -5.69
N THR A 71 6.80 -9.62 -5.75
CA THR A 71 7.14 -8.78 -4.58
C THR A 71 6.54 -7.39 -4.66
N ARG A 72 5.70 -7.15 -5.68
CA ARG A 72 5.10 -5.85 -5.92
C ARG A 72 4.24 -5.40 -4.73
N PRO A 73 4.42 -4.16 -4.25
CA PRO A 73 3.60 -3.62 -3.18
C PRO A 73 2.20 -3.27 -3.70
N ASP A 74 1.23 -3.17 -2.80
CA ASP A 74 -0.14 -2.78 -3.14
C ASP A 74 -0.22 -1.28 -3.42
N LEU A 75 0.55 -0.48 -2.68
CA LEU A 75 0.68 0.96 -2.91
C LEU A 75 2.15 1.38 -2.82
N VAL A 76 2.54 2.40 -3.59
CA VAL A 76 3.80 3.12 -3.43
C VAL A 76 3.49 4.61 -3.37
N VAL A 77 3.94 5.26 -2.30
CA VAL A 77 3.93 6.70 -2.14
C VAL A 77 5.36 7.17 -2.33
N ASP A 78 5.59 7.97 -3.36
CA ASP A 78 6.90 8.53 -3.67
C ASP A 78 6.82 10.04 -3.50
N ASP A 79 7.38 10.53 -2.42
CA ASP A 79 7.67 11.95 -2.21
C ASP A 79 9.14 12.21 -2.57
N ASP A 80 9.49 13.42 -3.01
CA ASP A 80 10.85 13.78 -3.50
C ASP A 80 11.99 13.36 -2.54
N GLU A 81 11.70 13.20 -1.24
CA GLU A 81 12.67 12.80 -0.20
C GLU A 81 12.52 11.35 0.29
N THR A 82 11.35 10.73 0.14
CA THR A 82 11.05 9.41 0.74
C THR A 82 10.12 8.57 -0.12
N GLU A 83 10.51 7.31 -0.36
CA GLU A 83 9.64 6.28 -0.92
C GLU A 83 9.07 5.42 0.21
N VAL A 84 7.75 5.31 0.27
CA VAL A 84 7.00 4.44 1.18
C VAL A 84 6.26 3.40 0.35
N VAL A 85 6.51 2.13 0.61
CA VAL A 85 5.80 1.01 0.01
C VAL A 85 4.82 0.43 1.03
N VAL A 86 3.56 0.30 0.62
CA VAL A 86 2.48 -0.25 1.44
C VAL A 86 2.12 -1.63 0.90
N THR A 87 2.17 -2.62 1.78
CA THR A 87 1.64 -3.96 1.53
C THR A 87 0.39 -4.14 2.38
N VAL A 88 -0.69 -4.59 1.77
CA VAL A 88 -1.95 -4.86 2.45
C VAL A 88 -2.07 -6.37 2.68
N ALA A 89 -2.46 -6.78 3.88
CA ALA A 89 -2.71 -8.17 4.20
C ALA A 89 -3.95 -8.32 5.09
N ASP A 90 -4.94 -9.05 4.60
CA ASP A 90 -6.07 -9.49 5.40
C ASP A 90 -5.71 -10.75 6.21
N HIS A 91 -6.65 -11.23 7.02
CA HIS A 91 -6.44 -12.42 7.84
C HIS A 91 -6.04 -13.66 7.02
N ALA A 92 -6.68 -13.91 5.87
CA ALA A 92 -6.36 -15.04 5.01
C ALA A 92 -4.97 -14.92 4.38
N THR A 93 -4.56 -13.70 3.98
CA THR A 93 -3.22 -13.44 3.47
C THR A 93 -2.15 -13.67 4.54
N LEU A 94 -2.40 -13.27 5.80
CA LEU A 94 -1.47 -13.49 6.91
C LEU A 94 -1.31 -14.96 7.30
N VAL A 95 -2.29 -15.82 7.00
CA VAL A 95 -2.14 -17.28 7.19
C VAL A 95 -1.02 -17.83 6.31
N ASP A 96 -0.84 -17.27 5.11
CA ASP A 96 0.23 -17.63 4.18
C ASP A 96 1.51 -16.80 4.46
N ARG A 97 2.06 -16.98 5.67
CA ARG A 97 3.17 -16.16 6.20
C ARG A 97 4.37 -16.09 5.27
N ASP A 98 4.75 -17.19 4.63
CA ASP A 98 5.88 -17.25 3.70
C ASP A 98 5.70 -16.30 2.50
N VAL A 99 4.47 -16.13 2.00
CA VAL A 99 4.18 -15.22 0.89
C VAL A 99 4.38 -13.77 1.33
N VAL A 100 3.85 -13.40 2.50
CA VAL A 100 3.97 -12.05 3.04
C VAL A 100 5.42 -11.72 3.38
N VAL A 101 6.14 -12.65 4.01
CA VAL A 101 7.57 -12.49 4.33
C VAL A 101 8.39 -12.32 3.05
N SER A 102 8.22 -13.20 2.07
CA SER A 102 8.97 -13.11 0.81
C SER A 102 8.69 -11.80 0.06
N ARG A 103 7.46 -11.27 0.14
CA ARG A 103 7.10 -9.97 -0.43
C ARG A 103 7.82 -8.83 0.30
N LEU A 104 7.77 -8.81 1.63
CA LEU A 104 8.40 -7.77 2.45
C LEU A 104 9.94 -7.78 2.37
N GLU A 105 10.54 -8.96 2.24
CA GLU A 105 11.99 -9.12 2.01
C GLU A 105 12.40 -8.62 0.62
N GLY A 106 11.64 -8.94 -0.42
CA GLY A 106 11.90 -8.41 -1.76
C GLY A 106 11.78 -6.89 -1.85
N LEU A 107 10.89 -6.30 -1.03
CA LEU A 107 10.77 -4.85 -0.88
C LEU A 107 11.91 -4.25 -0.05
N ALA A 108 12.63 -5.03 0.76
CA ALA A 108 13.78 -4.53 1.52
C ALA A 108 14.90 -4.04 0.59
N GLU A 109 15.06 -4.71 -0.55
CA GLU A 109 16.11 -4.44 -1.52
C GLU A 109 15.95 -3.07 -2.22
N THR A 110 14.76 -2.47 -2.17
CA THR A 110 14.51 -1.14 -2.75
C THR A 110 14.98 0.00 -1.86
N GLY A 111 15.21 -0.25 -0.57
CA GLY A 111 15.55 0.78 0.41
C GLY A 111 14.38 1.69 0.81
N ALA A 112 13.17 1.40 0.32
CA ALA A 112 11.96 2.12 0.68
C ALA A 112 11.51 1.80 2.11
N ARG A 113 10.78 2.74 2.72
CA ARG A 113 10.10 2.49 3.99
C ARG A 113 8.94 1.52 3.75
N ARG A 114 8.88 0.43 4.51
CA ARG A 114 7.88 -0.63 4.34
C ARG A 114 6.80 -0.51 5.39
N VAL A 115 5.54 -0.45 4.96
CA VAL A 115 4.37 -0.44 5.82
C VAL A 115 3.49 -1.65 5.49
N LEU A 116 3.19 -2.48 6.48
CA LEU A 116 2.23 -3.57 6.40
C LEU A 116 0.91 -3.10 6.99
N VAL A 117 -0.10 -2.94 6.14
CA VAL A 117 -1.45 -2.53 6.54
C VAL A 117 -2.35 -3.75 6.68
N VAL A 118 -3.02 -3.85 7.83
CA VAL A 118 -3.92 -4.96 8.16
C VAL A 118 -5.22 -4.41 8.75
N PRO A 119 -6.31 -5.20 8.79
CA PRO A 119 -7.55 -4.77 9.44
C PRO A 119 -7.33 -4.35 10.90
N ASP A 120 -8.15 -3.43 11.41
CA ASP A 120 -8.19 -3.03 12.82
C ASP A 120 -8.85 -4.11 13.70
N ASP A 121 -8.27 -5.31 13.67
CA ASP A 121 -8.59 -6.40 14.58
C ASP A 121 -7.35 -6.75 15.40
N ARG A 122 -7.56 -6.98 16.70
CA ARG A 122 -6.46 -7.23 17.64
C ARG A 122 -5.68 -8.51 17.32
N SER A 123 -6.34 -9.56 16.84
CA SER A 123 -5.64 -10.81 16.50
C SER A 123 -4.78 -10.58 15.28
N THR A 124 -5.37 -9.99 14.25
CA THR A 124 -4.71 -9.68 12.99
C THR A 124 -3.51 -8.75 13.16
N LEU A 125 -3.66 -7.66 13.94
CA LEU A 125 -2.55 -6.77 14.31
C LEU A 125 -1.45 -7.50 15.09
N HIS A 126 -1.81 -8.44 15.98
CA HIS A 126 -0.82 -9.22 16.72
C HIS A 126 -0.03 -10.15 15.79
N ASP A 127 -0.72 -10.88 14.91
CA ASP A 127 -0.09 -11.78 13.94
C ASP A 127 0.79 -11.01 12.95
N ALA A 128 0.33 -9.87 12.45
CA ALA A 128 1.08 -8.98 11.58
C ALA A 128 2.35 -8.44 12.24
N ARG A 129 2.28 -8.03 13.52
CA ARG A 129 3.46 -7.58 14.29
C ARG A 129 4.47 -8.69 14.50
N ASN A 130 4.00 -9.89 14.85
CA ASN A 130 4.87 -11.06 14.98
C ASN A 130 5.52 -11.46 13.64
N LEU A 131 4.84 -11.20 12.52
CA LEU A 131 5.39 -11.42 11.18
C LEU A 131 6.42 -10.35 10.83
N ALA A 132 6.11 -9.07 11.05
CA ALA A 132 7.02 -7.96 10.80
C ALA A 132 8.34 -8.07 11.60
N ASP A 133 8.29 -8.51 12.85
CA ASP A 133 9.48 -8.74 13.70
C ASP A 133 10.36 -9.89 13.19
N ALA A 134 9.77 -10.82 12.41
CA ALA A 134 10.48 -11.96 11.82
C ALA A 134 11.14 -11.64 10.48
N VAL A 135 10.80 -10.51 9.85
CA VAL A 135 11.35 -10.05 8.56
C VAL A 135 12.63 -9.24 8.80
N ASP A 136 13.60 -9.35 7.91
CA ASP A 136 14.81 -8.54 7.99
C ASP A 136 14.54 -7.06 7.64
N GLY A 137 15.05 -6.17 8.49
CA GLY A 137 14.88 -4.72 8.41
C GLY A 137 13.54 -4.21 8.99
N GLU A 138 13.40 -2.89 9.06
CA GLU A 138 12.22 -2.25 9.65
C GLU A 138 10.98 -2.40 8.75
N VAL A 139 9.89 -2.92 9.33
CA VAL A 139 8.55 -2.96 8.74
C VAL A 139 7.58 -2.43 9.79
N THR A 140 6.89 -1.33 9.45
CA THR A 140 5.87 -0.75 10.34
C THR A 140 4.54 -1.44 10.10
N VAL A 141 3.87 -1.89 11.16
CA VAL A 141 2.51 -2.42 11.08
C VAL A 141 1.52 -1.32 11.41
N SER A 142 0.54 -1.13 10.53
CA SER A 142 -0.46 -0.08 10.65
C SER A 142 -1.85 -0.57 10.24
N THR A 143 -2.85 0.27 10.46
CA THR A 143 -4.22 0.08 9.97
C THR A 143 -4.49 1.06 8.82
N PRO A 144 -5.57 0.90 8.03
CA PRO A 144 -5.90 1.86 6.98
C PRO A 144 -6.01 3.30 7.48
N GLU A 145 -6.49 3.50 8.70
CA GLU A 145 -6.66 4.83 9.30
C GLU A 145 -5.36 5.41 9.87
N GLU A 146 -4.45 4.55 10.33
CA GLU A 146 -3.15 4.94 10.92
C GLU A 146 -2.04 5.05 9.86
N VAL A 147 -2.23 4.49 8.65
CA VAL A 147 -1.19 4.46 7.61
C VAL A 147 -0.66 5.85 7.28
N VAL A 148 -1.53 6.87 7.37
CA VAL A 148 -1.23 8.27 7.09
C VAL A 148 -0.13 8.84 8.00
N GLU A 149 0.00 8.33 9.22
CA GLU A 149 1.05 8.73 10.17
C GLU A 149 2.46 8.26 9.74
N HIS A 150 2.54 7.45 8.69
CA HIS A 150 3.80 6.91 8.16
C HIS A 150 4.20 7.51 6.81
N LEU A 151 3.33 8.35 6.21
CA LEU A 151 3.50 8.89 4.86
C LEU A 151 4.19 10.26 4.80
N GLY A 152 4.41 10.93 5.94
CA GLY A 152 5.10 12.21 5.96
C GLY A 152 5.43 12.72 7.37
N GLU A 153 6.67 13.16 7.56
CA GLU A 153 7.11 14.13 8.59
C GLU A 153 7.63 15.39 7.89
#